data_AF-A0A1V5Z0F0-F1
#
_entry.id   AF-A0A1V5Z0F0-F1
#
_cell.length_a   1.000
_cell.length_b   1.000
_cell.length_c   1.000
_cell.angle_alpha   90.00
_cell.angle_beta   90.00
_cell.angle_gamma   90.00
#
_symmetry.space_group_name_H-M   'P 1'
#
loop_
_entity.id
_entity.type
_entity.pdbx_description
1 polymer ?
#
loop_
_entity_poly.entity_id
_entity_poly.type
_entity_poly.pdbx_seq_one_letter_code
_entity_poly.pdbx_strand_id
1 'polypeptide(L)'
;MKRDQRQQKHDEVFSEHTTFFPEDATETGLCLLALTLPLGIGARVAGPLYLHHPALLLLLFLLGRDWQRIKRLTVPFELIFPATLLCLLSLLLIPGGSAAVAGKIIAFSLFFLLIYHSTRRSAVVWRALQLSLWSSSLVILLSLPAQHGLLFPTAFQPGNSFVWLGPSNFRSGPFHLIAVLLLPFLLLTARMTGMHRSRHSVALLETLPVLLPGIVLYQSGTFPASGTDSGTAFLFPALPLTLTALWLAARTAAKLQVARSHMPQALAALLALSVLTGTVFFLLTDNMPDGYAVFLFALLAACAKPRLKWNEAAPNGTVLLILPAALLLIFNLTFIRSGDPRHYGHTAEQALHSRDYAALQAQLDFVQNRCPGERYADFCEARLHLALGNLDTARHCFAQSLLPGRNRLLPPPGTQEITRFLDDMRDASSALPESLRGIAYEQALLAAGRERHALSLLEIRNPVETHTTLNPLPAAAALAQLLERPELEEKFRRWDGALLAAILKSAHPLNELRVAPPGFPENRLPLIACARIEGNRVELSLFSPAREEGASYINPAATEIFSPEHSFPDFWGELYQNGSGAWRLPFSVSAELAPLDEAPFSFYPDAMPSDPETEGITQLVIYIPGSGETP
;
A
#
# COMPACT_ATOMS: atom_id res chain seq x y z
N MET A 1 -27.19 -71.78 -2.69
CA MET A 1 -28.23 -71.12 -1.86
C MET A 1 -27.77 -70.75 -0.44
N LYS A 2 -27.49 -71.67 0.50
CA LYS A 2 -27.04 -71.25 1.87
C LYS A 2 -25.61 -70.68 1.93
N ARG A 3 -24.75 -70.95 0.94
CA ARG A 3 -23.40 -70.38 0.83
C ARG A 3 -23.43 -68.95 0.25
N ASP A 4 -24.27 -68.71 -0.74
CA ASP A 4 -24.42 -67.40 -1.40
C ASP A 4 -25.00 -66.34 -0.45
N GLN A 5 -25.97 -66.71 0.40
CA GLN A 5 -26.52 -65.80 1.41
C GLN A 5 -25.54 -65.45 2.53
N ARG A 6 -24.59 -66.34 2.86
CA ARG A 6 -23.55 -66.00 3.85
C ARG A 6 -22.49 -65.06 3.26
N GLN A 7 -22.22 -65.16 1.97
CA GLN A 7 -21.26 -64.28 1.29
C GLN A 7 -21.85 -62.89 1.07
N GLN A 8 -23.12 -62.81 0.66
CA GLN A 8 -23.87 -61.55 0.57
C GLN A 8 -23.97 -60.84 1.93
N LYS A 9 -24.22 -61.59 3.01
CA LYS A 9 -24.31 -61.03 4.36
C LYS A 9 -22.94 -60.65 4.94
N HIS A 10 -21.85 -61.29 4.50
CA HIS A 10 -20.49 -60.93 4.91
C HIS A 10 -19.99 -59.68 4.17
N ASP A 11 -20.42 -59.47 2.91
CA ASP A 11 -20.15 -58.27 2.12
C ASP A 11 -21.02 -57.08 2.56
N GLU A 12 -22.27 -57.30 2.97
CA GLU A 12 -23.13 -56.27 3.57
C GLU A 12 -22.58 -55.78 4.93
N VAL A 13 -22.11 -56.70 5.79
CA VAL A 13 -21.54 -56.35 7.10
C VAL A 13 -20.15 -55.67 6.98
N PHE A 14 -19.36 -55.97 5.94
CA PHE A 14 -18.10 -55.25 5.66
C PHE A 14 -18.33 -53.86 5.02
N SER A 15 -19.43 -53.71 4.28
CA SER A 15 -19.90 -52.43 3.72
C SER A 15 -20.39 -51.49 4.83
N GLU A 16 -21.12 -51.99 5.83
CA GLU A 16 -21.70 -51.17 6.91
C GLU A 16 -20.68 -50.64 7.94
N HIS A 17 -19.48 -51.22 8.03
CA HIS A 17 -18.49 -50.84 9.04
C HIS A 17 -17.27 -50.04 8.54
N THR A 18 -17.23 -49.60 7.28
CA THR A 18 -16.05 -48.86 6.73
C THR A 18 -16.33 -47.47 6.12
N THR A 19 -17.53 -46.92 6.27
CA THR A 19 -17.90 -45.61 5.71
C THR A 19 -18.18 -44.57 6.79
N PHE A 20 -17.15 -44.16 7.54
CA PHE A 20 -17.24 -42.95 8.37
C PHE A 20 -17.11 -41.65 7.54
N PHE A 21 -16.79 -41.74 6.23
CA PHE A 21 -16.81 -40.60 5.30
C PHE A 21 -17.27 -41.04 3.90
N PRO A 22 -18.32 -40.42 3.33
CA PRO A 22 -18.86 -40.75 2.01
C PRO A 22 -17.96 -40.26 0.87
N GLU A 23 -18.12 -40.82 -0.33
CA GLU A 23 -17.48 -40.38 -1.61
C GLU A 23 -17.64 -38.86 -1.88
N ASP A 24 -18.59 -38.22 -1.19
CA ASP A 24 -18.89 -36.80 -1.25
C ASP A 24 -17.80 -35.89 -0.62
N ALA A 25 -16.83 -36.45 0.12
CA ALA A 25 -15.79 -35.67 0.80
C ALA A 25 -14.80 -35.00 -0.17
N THR A 26 -14.34 -35.71 -1.22
CA THR A 26 -13.44 -35.13 -2.25
C THR A 26 -14.14 -34.03 -3.05
N GLU A 27 -15.44 -34.19 -3.27
CA GLU A 27 -16.28 -33.23 -3.99
C GLU A 27 -16.51 -31.96 -3.15
N THR A 28 -16.64 -32.13 -1.84
CA THR A 28 -16.72 -31.03 -0.85
C THR A 28 -15.42 -30.22 -0.82
N GLY A 29 -14.26 -30.89 -0.83
CA GLY A 29 -12.95 -30.21 -0.90
C GLY A 29 -12.78 -29.37 -2.17
N LEU A 30 -13.27 -29.86 -3.30
CA LEU A 30 -13.23 -29.15 -4.59
C LEU A 30 -14.16 -27.93 -4.61
N CYS A 31 -15.36 -28.04 -4.01
CA CYS A 31 -16.27 -26.90 -3.83
C CYS A 31 -15.72 -25.85 -2.85
N LEU A 32 -15.02 -26.27 -1.78
CA LEU A 32 -14.32 -25.36 -0.86
C LEU A 32 -13.18 -24.62 -1.57
N LEU A 33 -12.41 -25.30 -2.42
CA LEU A 33 -11.39 -24.64 -3.24
C LEU A 33 -12.01 -23.62 -4.20
N ALA A 34 -13.13 -23.94 -4.85
CA ALA A 34 -13.84 -23.01 -5.73
C ALA A 34 -14.31 -21.71 -5.03
N LEU A 35 -14.64 -21.79 -3.74
CA LEU A 35 -14.99 -20.62 -2.93
C LEU A 35 -13.76 -19.84 -2.46
N THR A 36 -12.70 -20.54 -2.04
CA THR A 36 -11.56 -19.94 -1.34
C THR A 36 -10.45 -19.42 -2.25
N LEU A 37 -10.29 -19.99 -3.46
CA LEU A 37 -9.28 -19.56 -4.41
C LEU A 37 -9.51 -18.11 -4.88
N PRO A 38 -10.72 -17.70 -5.33
CA PRO A 38 -10.96 -16.31 -5.75
C PRO A 38 -10.83 -15.31 -4.60
N LEU A 39 -11.26 -15.72 -3.40
CA LEU A 39 -11.20 -14.88 -2.20
C LEU A 39 -9.79 -14.79 -1.57
N GLY A 40 -8.86 -15.68 -1.94
CA GLY A 40 -7.69 -15.94 -1.09
C GLY A 40 -6.46 -16.57 -1.74
N ILE A 41 -6.30 -16.50 -3.06
CA ILE A 41 -5.04 -16.89 -3.75
C ILE A 41 -3.82 -16.08 -3.28
N GLY A 42 -4.06 -14.95 -2.62
CA GLY A 42 -3.03 -14.14 -1.98
C GLY A 42 -3.16 -13.96 -0.47
N ALA A 43 -4.32 -14.29 0.11
CA ALA A 43 -4.61 -14.01 1.51
C ALA A 43 -3.90 -15.02 2.42
N ARG A 44 -2.70 -14.68 2.92
CA ARG A 44 -1.91 -15.50 3.84
C ARG A 44 -2.57 -15.60 5.21
N VAL A 45 -2.84 -16.80 5.73
CA VAL A 45 -3.48 -17.03 7.03
C VAL A 45 -2.46 -16.89 8.17
N ALA A 46 -1.29 -17.52 8.02
CA ALA A 46 -0.17 -17.44 8.94
C ALA A 46 1.12 -17.89 8.23
N GLY A 47 2.20 -17.13 8.32
CA GLY A 47 3.48 -17.46 7.66
C GLY A 47 3.29 -17.77 6.16
N PRO A 48 3.76 -18.92 5.64
CA PRO A 48 3.61 -19.30 4.23
C PRO A 48 2.24 -19.91 3.88
N LEU A 49 1.31 -20.05 4.82
CA LEU A 49 0.00 -20.68 4.58
C LEU A 49 -0.99 -19.69 3.96
N TYR A 50 -1.61 -20.04 2.83
CA TYR A 50 -2.67 -19.22 2.20
C TYR A 50 -4.08 -19.77 2.49
N LEU A 51 -5.10 -18.94 2.31
CA LEU A 51 -6.51 -19.27 2.58
C LEU A 51 -7.00 -20.57 1.91
N HIS A 52 -6.46 -20.88 0.73
CA HIS A 52 -6.81 -22.08 -0.02
C HIS A 52 -6.03 -23.34 0.42
N HIS A 53 -4.97 -23.21 1.23
CA HIS A 53 -4.14 -24.35 1.66
C HIS A 53 -4.91 -25.38 2.49
N PRO A 54 -5.76 -25.02 3.48
CA PRO A 54 -6.55 -26.00 4.22
C PRO A 54 -7.45 -26.85 3.30
N ALA A 55 -8.08 -26.22 2.32
CA ALA A 55 -8.92 -26.91 1.35
C ALA A 55 -8.09 -27.80 0.40
N LEU A 56 -6.88 -27.34 0.02
CA LEU A 56 -5.94 -28.11 -0.79
C LEU A 56 -5.39 -29.33 -0.03
N LEU A 57 -4.99 -29.16 1.23
CA LEU A 57 -4.49 -30.23 2.09
C LEU A 57 -5.57 -31.28 2.36
N LEU A 58 -6.81 -30.84 2.60
CA LEU A 58 -7.94 -31.73 2.72
C LEU A 58 -8.15 -32.53 1.42
N LEU A 59 -8.10 -31.87 0.26
CA LEU A 59 -8.22 -32.55 -1.03
C LEU A 59 -7.10 -33.58 -1.24
N LEU A 60 -5.85 -33.22 -0.94
CA LEU A 60 -4.69 -34.11 -1.04
C LEU A 60 -4.81 -35.33 -0.12
N PHE A 61 -5.22 -35.12 1.13
CA PHE A 61 -5.45 -36.19 2.10
C PHE A 61 -6.53 -37.17 1.61
N LEU A 62 -7.65 -36.64 1.13
CA LEU A 62 -8.76 -37.44 0.62
C LEU A 62 -8.36 -38.21 -0.65
N LEU A 63 -7.61 -37.58 -1.56
CA LEU A 63 -7.08 -38.24 -2.74
C LEU A 63 -6.04 -39.32 -2.42
N GLY A 64 -5.18 -39.10 -1.42
CA GLY A 64 -4.21 -40.10 -0.95
C GLY A 64 -4.90 -41.35 -0.40
N ARG A 65 -5.98 -41.17 0.36
CA ARG A 65 -6.81 -42.27 0.86
C ARG A 65 -7.55 -43.00 -0.27
N ASP A 66 -8.10 -42.27 -1.23
CA ASP A 66 -8.75 -42.85 -2.40
C ASP A 66 -7.76 -43.64 -3.26
N TRP A 67 -6.54 -43.13 -3.41
CA TRP A 67 -5.45 -43.85 -4.08
C TRP A 67 -5.09 -45.15 -3.34
N GLN A 68 -5.00 -45.13 -2.01
CA GLN A 68 -4.76 -46.34 -1.21
C GLN A 68 -5.83 -47.43 -1.46
N ARG A 69 -7.08 -47.02 -1.67
CA ARG A 69 -8.22 -47.92 -1.92
C ARG A 69 -8.29 -48.42 -3.36
N ILE A 70 -8.21 -47.51 -4.34
CA ILE A 70 -8.54 -47.80 -5.74
C ILE A 70 -7.28 -48.14 -6.56
N LYS A 71 -6.12 -47.63 -6.17
CA LYS A 71 -4.80 -47.80 -6.84
C LYS A 71 -4.84 -47.52 -8.36
N ARG A 72 -5.70 -46.58 -8.81
CA ARG A 72 -5.82 -46.20 -10.22
C ARG A 72 -5.86 -44.69 -10.41
N LEU A 73 -5.06 -44.21 -11.36
CA LEU A 73 -5.06 -42.82 -11.80
C LEU A 73 -6.17 -42.66 -12.84
N THR A 74 -7.09 -41.73 -12.61
CA THR A 74 -8.18 -41.42 -13.55
C THR A 74 -7.78 -40.35 -14.58
N VAL A 75 -6.53 -39.88 -14.52
CA VAL A 75 -5.98 -38.90 -15.46
C VAL A 75 -5.40 -39.64 -16.66
N PRO A 76 -5.78 -39.29 -17.90
CA PRO A 76 -5.28 -39.94 -19.08
C PRO A 76 -3.82 -39.58 -19.35
N PHE A 77 -3.10 -40.52 -19.98
CA PHE A 77 -1.68 -40.37 -20.30
C PHE A 77 -1.37 -39.09 -21.09
N GLU A 78 -2.27 -38.70 -21.99
CA GLU A 78 -2.17 -37.48 -22.80
C GLU A 78 -2.10 -36.17 -21.99
N LEU A 79 -2.50 -36.17 -20.71
CA LEU A 79 -2.36 -35.04 -19.78
C LEU A 79 -1.19 -35.23 -18.82
N ILE A 80 -0.96 -36.45 -18.32
CA ILE A 80 0.13 -36.75 -17.39
C ILE A 80 1.50 -36.60 -18.08
N PHE A 81 1.67 -37.15 -19.28
CA PHE A 81 2.96 -37.19 -19.96
C PHE A 81 3.50 -35.79 -20.27
N PRO A 82 2.72 -34.86 -20.84
CA PRO A 82 3.23 -33.51 -21.07
C PRO A 82 3.46 -32.72 -19.77
N ALA A 83 2.62 -32.91 -18.75
CA ALA A 83 2.81 -32.24 -17.46
C ALA A 83 4.08 -32.71 -16.75
N THR A 84 4.39 -34.01 -16.81
CA THR A 84 5.65 -34.57 -16.30
C THR A 84 6.85 -34.09 -17.12
N LEU A 85 6.72 -34.01 -18.46
CA LEU A 85 7.75 -33.43 -19.31
C LEU A 85 8.02 -31.95 -18.99
N LEU A 86 6.98 -31.14 -18.77
CA LEU A 86 7.11 -29.74 -18.36
C LEU A 86 7.79 -29.61 -16.99
N CYS A 87 7.46 -30.48 -16.03
CA CYS A 87 8.17 -30.53 -14.74
C CYS A 87 9.65 -30.91 -14.91
N LEU A 88 9.99 -31.85 -15.80
CA LEU A 88 11.38 -32.24 -16.03
C LEU A 88 12.17 -31.13 -16.74
N LEU A 89 11.58 -30.50 -17.75
CA LEU A 89 12.19 -29.38 -18.48
C LEU A 89 12.37 -28.16 -17.58
N SER A 90 11.45 -27.90 -16.65
CA SER A 90 11.55 -26.76 -15.76
C SER A 90 12.70 -26.91 -14.74
N LEU A 91 13.14 -28.13 -14.41
CA LEU A 91 14.33 -28.35 -13.58
C LEU A 91 15.61 -27.79 -14.22
N LEU A 92 15.66 -27.70 -15.56
CA LEU A 92 16.78 -27.09 -16.29
C LEU A 92 16.88 -25.57 -16.08
N LEU A 93 15.83 -24.93 -15.55
CA LEU A 93 15.82 -23.49 -15.22
C LEU A 93 16.46 -23.19 -13.86
N ILE A 94 16.63 -24.19 -12.99
CA ILE A 94 17.20 -24.02 -11.64
C ILE A 94 18.68 -23.61 -11.70
N PRO A 95 19.56 -24.27 -12.49
CA PRO A 95 20.96 -23.87 -12.62
C PRO A 95 21.14 -22.46 -13.22
N GLY A 96 20.18 -22.00 -14.03
CA GLY A 96 20.17 -20.66 -14.64
C GLY A 96 19.60 -19.55 -13.76
N GLY A 97 19.52 -19.75 -12.44
CA GLY A 97 19.04 -18.73 -11.49
C GLY A 97 17.52 -18.51 -11.50
N SER A 98 16.75 -19.32 -12.25
CA SER A 98 15.29 -19.17 -12.42
C SER A 98 14.48 -20.19 -11.60
N ALA A 99 14.97 -20.55 -10.41
CA ALA A 99 14.35 -21.57 -9.54
C ALA A 99 12.90 -21.26 -9.16
N ALA A 100 12.55 -19.98 -8.97
CA ALA A 100 11.17 -19.57 -8.68
C ALA A 100 10.21 -19.84 -9.84
N VAL A 101 10.67 -19.68 -11.08
CA VAL A 101 9.90 -19.98 -12.30
C VAL A 101 9.72 -21.48 -12.45
N ALA A 102 10.79 -22.26 -12.22
CA ALA A 102 10.73 -23.72 -12.22
C ALA A 102 9.70 -24.26 -11.22
N GLY A 103 9.75 -23.75 -9.97
CA GLY A 103 8.81 -24.11 -8.91
C GLY A 103 7.36 -23.83 -9.29
N LYS A 104 7.07 -22.68 -9.94
CA LYS A 104 5.72 -22.34 -10.41
C LYS A 104 5.21 -23.30 -11.48
N ILE A 105 6.03 -23.64 -12.48
CA ILE A 105 5.66 -24.59 -13.54
C ILE A 105 5.30 -25.96 -12.94
N ILE A 106 6.11 -26.44 -12.01
CA ILE A 106 5.87 -27.72 -11.30
C ILE A 106 4.57 -27.65 -10.51
N ALA A 107 4.39 -26.59 -9.71
CA ALA A 107 3.19 -26.40 -8.90
C ALA A 107 1.93 -26.34 -9.76
N PHE A 108 1.92 -25.58 -10.86
CA PHE A 108 0.77 -25.47 -11.77
C PHE A 108 0.45 -26.79 -12.47
N SER A 109 1.48 -27.50 -12.93
CA SER A 109 1.30 -28.80 -13.59
C SER A 109 0.71 -29.84 -12.64
N LEU A 110 1.24 -29.94 -11.41
CA LEU A 110 0.72 -30.84 -10.39
C LEU A 110 -0.69 -30.44 -9.95
N PHE A 111 -0.94 -29.14 -9.76
CA PHE A 111 -2.25 -28.65 -9.34
C PHE A 111 -3.32 -28.89 -10.40
N PHE A 112 -3.03 -28.67 -11.68
CA PHE A 112 -3.94 -28.99 -12.78
C PHE A 112 -4.31 -30.49 -12.80
N LEU A 113 -3.30 -31.37 -12.71
CA LEU A 113 -3.52 -32.82 -12.67
C LEU A 113 -4.33 -33.25 -11.44
N LEU A 114 -4.10 -32.63 -10.29
CA LEU A 114 -4.80 -32.89 -9.04
C LEU A 114 -6.30 -32.59 -9.15
N ILE A 115 -6.64 -31.41 -9.67
CA ILE A 115 -8.03 -30.97 -9.86
C ILE A 115 -8.70 -31.81 -10.95
N TYR A 116 -7.99 -32.10 -12.04
CA TYR A 116 -8.52 -33.02 -13.04
C TYR A 116 -8.73 -34.41 -12.44
N HIS A 117 -7.86 -34.94 -11.58
CA HIS A 117 -8.03 -36.27 -10.99
C HIS A 117 -9.23 -36.36 -10.04
N SER A 118 -9.45 -35.33 -9.22
CA SER A 118 -10.48 -35.29 -8.17
C SER A 118 -11.92 -35.19 -8.70
N THR A 119 -12.11 -34.74 -9.93
CA THR A 119 -13.44 -34.62 -10.54
C THR A 119 -14.00 -35.98 -10.98
N ARG A 120 -15.08 -36.45 -10.35
CA ARG A 120 -15.75 -37.72 -10.69
C ARG A 120 -17.18 -37.57 -11.21
N ARG A 121 -17.87 -36.49 -10.84
CA ARG A 121 -19.25 -36.17 -11.25
C ARG A 121 -19.30 -34.82 -11.97
N SER A 122 -20.13 -34.69 -13.02
CA SER A 122 -20.25 -33.42 -13.77
C SER A 122 -20.98 -32.36 -12.96
N ALA A 123 -21.94 -32.77 -12.12
CA ALA A 123 -22.67 -31.88 -11.23
C ALA A 123 -21.74 -31.11 -10.28
N VAL A 124 -20.62 -31.71 -9.86
CA VAL A 124 -19.60 -31.06 -9.02
C VAL A 124 -18.80 -30.04 -9.81
N VAL A 125 -18.48 -30.32 -11.08
CA VAL A 125 -17.76 -29.38 -11.95
C VAL A 125 -18.60 -28.12 -12.15
N TRP A 126 -19.87 -28.27 -12.51
CA TRP A 126 -20.78 -27.14 -12.69
C TRP A 126 -20.99 -26.36 -11.40
N ARG A 127 -21.16 -27.06 -10.26
CA ARG A 127 -21.28 -26.41 -8.95
C ARG A 127 -20.02 -25.64 -8.56
N ALA A 128 -18.84 -26.20 -8.83
CA ALA A 128 -17.58 -25.51 -8.58
C ALA A 128 -17.43 -24.26 -9.46
N LEU A 129 -17.84 -24.32 -10.74
CA LEU A 129 -17.89 -23.15 -11.62
C LEU A 129 -18.88 -22.10 -11.11
N GLN A 130 -20.04 -22.50 -10.58
CA GLN A 130 -21.00 -21.58 -9.94
C GLN A 130 -20.41 -20.91 -8.70
N LEU A 131 -19.81 -21.68 -7.78
CA LEU A 131 -19.20 -21.13 -6.57
C LEU A 131 -18.02 -20.20 -6.91
N SER A 132 -17.27 -20.52 -7.98
CA SER A 132 -16.21 -19.67 -8.53
C SER A 132 -16.75 -18.35 -9.08
N LEU A 133 -17.90 -18.37 -9.75
CA LEU A 133 -18.59 -17.16 -10.22
C LEU A 133 -19.03 -16.29 -9.03
N TRP A 134 -19.73 -16.88 -8.05
CA TRP A 134 -20.20 -16.16 -6.86
C TRP A 134 -19.08 -15.49 -6.07
N SER A 135 -18.01 -16.23 -5.81
CA SER A 135 -16.84 -15.72 -5.07
C SER A 135 -16.09 -14.64 -5.86
N SER A 136 -15.95 -14.78 -7.19
CA SER A 136 -15.36 -13.73 -8.04
C SER A 136 -16.21 -12.47 -8.09
N SER A 137 -17.54 -12.59 -8.18
CA SER A 137 -18.44 -11.44 -8.12
C SER A 137 -18.40 -10.75 -6.76
N LEU A 138 -18.25 -11.51 -5.67
CA LEU A 138 -18.06 -10.96 -4.33
C LEU A 138 -16.75 -10.15 -4.22
N VAL A 139 -15.64 -10.63 -4.78
CA VAL A 139 -14.37 -9.88 -4.86
C VAL A 139 -14.55 -8.55 -5.59
N ILE A 140 -15.24 -8.54 -6.74
CA ILE A 140 -15.49 -7.31 -7.50
C ILE A 140 -16.38 -6.34 -6.70
N LEU A 141 -17.45 -6.86 -6.08
CA LEU A 141 -18.36 -6.07 -5.25
C LEU A 141 -17.66 -5.47 -4.03
N LEU A 142 -16.79 -6.21 -3.37
CA LEU A 142 -15.99 -5.71 -2.25
C LEU A 142 -14.93 -4.71 -2.71
N SER A 143 -14.47 -4.77 -3.96
CA SER A 143 -13.48 -3.82 -4.47
C SER A 143 -14.06 -2.41 -4.66
N LEU A 144 -15.39 -2.25 -4.82
CA LEU A 144 -16.08 -0.96 -4.89
C LEU A 144 -15.87 -0.06 -3.65
N PRO A 145 -16.18 -0.50 -2.41
CA PRO A 145 -15.94 0.33 -1.25
C PRO A 145 -14.45 0.64 -1.07
N ALA A 146 -13.52 -0.19 -1.55
CA ALA A 146 -12.11 0.17 -1.57
C ALA A 146 -11.76 1.26 -2.59
N GLN A 147 -12.38 1.26 -3.77
CA GLN A 147 -12.21 2.33 -4.76
C GLN A 147 -12.67 3.69 -4.19
N HIS A 148 -13.81 3.70 -3.49
CA HIS A 148 -14.37 4.90 -2.86
C HIS A 148 -13.76 5.25 -1.50
N GLY A 149 -12.70 4.57 -1.05
CA GLY A 149 -12.01 4.88 0.20
C GLY A 149 -12.77 4.50 1.48
N LEU A 150 -13.84 3.72 1.38
CA LEU A 150 -14.60 3.20 2.53
C LEU A 150 -13.89 2.02 3.21
N LEU A 151 -13.10 1.25 2.46
CA LEU A 151 -12.30 0.15 2.96
C LEU A 151 -10.85 0.27 2.45
N PHE A 152 -9.87 -0.09 3.28
CA PHE A 152 -8.49 -0.14 2.81
C PHE A 152 -8.27 -1.42 1.97
N PRO A 153 -7.60 -1.33 0.82
CA PRO A 153 -7.48 -2.46 -0.08
C PRO A 153 -6.45 -3.51 0.32
N THR A 154 -6.65 -4.72 -0.21
CA THR A 154 -5.72 -5.84 -0.04
C THR A 154 -4.78 -6.03 -1.23
N ALA A 155 -4.98 -5.29 -2.33
CA ALA A 155 -3.99 -5.10 -3.38
C ALA A 155 -4.20 -3.75 -4.08
N PHE A 156 -3.11 -3.02 -4.32
CA PHE A 156 -3.11 -1.79 -5.11
C PHE A 156 -1.81 -1.68 -5.90
N GLN A 157 -1.82 -0.84 -6.93
CA GLN A 157 -0.61 -0.45 -7.65
C GLN A 157 -0.48 1.08 -7.57
N PRO A 158 0.62 1.63 -7.03
CA PRO A 158 0.87 3.07 -7.02
C PRO A 158 0.79 3.66 -8.45
N GLY A 159 0.18 4.84 -8.60
CA GLY A 159 0.00 5.49 -9.90
C GLY A 159 -1.15 4.95 -10.77
N ASN A 160 -1.76 3.82 -10.41
CA ASN A 160 -2.98 3.32 -11.02
C ASN A 160 -4.18 3.61 -10.09
N SER A 161 -5.29 4.09 -10.64
CA SER A 161 -6.54 4.32 -9.89
C SER A 161 -7.21 3.02 -9.39
N PHE A 162 -6.66 1.88 -9.79
CA PHE A 162 -7.29 0.58 -9.63
C PHE A 162 -6.83 -0.15 -8.37
N VAL A 163 -7.81 -0.72 -7.67
CA VAL A 163 -7.64 -1.21 -6.31
C VAL A 163 -8.56 -2.42 -6.09
N TRP A 164 -8.07 -3.44 -5.38
CA TRP A 164 -8.79 -4.71 -5.18
C TRP A 164 -8.90 -5.11 -3.71
N LEU A 165 -10.03 -5.74 -3.37
CA LEU A 165 -10.29 -6.47 -2.13
C LEU A 165 -10.43 -7.97 -2.43
N GLY A 166 -9.38 -8.75 -2.18
CA GLY A 166 -9.30 -10.18 -2.46
C GLY A 166 -7.88 -10.66 -2.78
N PRO A 167 -7.47 -10.72 -4.06
CA PRO A 167 -6.16 -11.25 -4.42
C PRO A 167 -5.01 -10.33 -3.96
N SER A 168 -3.84 -10.91 -3.66
CA SER A 168 -2.64 -10.16 -3.23
C SER A 168 -1.88 -9.50 -4.38
N ASN A 169 -2.29 -9.72 -5.63
CA ASN A 169 -1.62 -9.16 -6.79
C ASN A 169 -2.65 -8.45 -7.67
N PHE A 170 -2.42 -7.15 -7.87
CA PHE A 170 -3.19 -6.30 -8.77
C PHE A 170 -3.44 -6.97 -10.14
N ARG A 171 -2.42 -7.67 -10.66
CA ARG A 171 -2.41 -8.39 -11.94
C ARG A 171 -3.44 -9.52 -12.05
N SER A 172 -3.98 -10.03 -10.95
CA SER A 172 -4.98 -11.10 -10.97
C SER A 172 -6.43 -10.60 -10.96
N GLY A 173 -6.66 -9.31 -10.67
CA GLY A 173 -7.99 -8.70 -10.66
C GLY A 173 -8.72 -8.75 -12.02
N PRO A 174 -8.07 -8.39 -13.14
CA PRO A 174 -8.68 -8.48 -14.48
C PRO A 174 -9.13 -9.89 -14.87
N PHE A 175 -8.51 -10.94 -14.31
CA PHE A 175 -8.93 -12.32 -14.55
C PHE A 175 -10.28 -12.64 -13.89
N HIS A 176 -10.54 -12.10 -12.69
CA HIS A 176 -11.83 -12.27 -12.01
C HIS A 176 -12.96 -11.60 -12.79
N LEU A 177 -12.68 -10.45 -13.41
CA LEU A 177 -13.59 -9.74 -14.29
C LEU A 177 -14.00 -10.60 -15.50
N ILE A 178 -13.04 -11.27 -16.14
CA ILE A 178 -13.30 -12.19 -17.26
C ILE A 178 -14.06 -13.43 -16.81
N ALA A 179 -13.70 -14.01 -15.67
CA ALA A 179 -14.42 -15.14 -15.11
C ALA A 179 -15.90 -14.78 -14.88
N VAL A 180 -16.18 -13.57 -14.37
CA VAL A 180 -17.55 -13.07 -14.15
C VAL A 180 -18.30 -12.77 -15.45
N LEU A 181 -17.61 -12.38 -16.53
CA LEU A 181 -18.24 -12.18 -17.84
C LEU A 181 -18.51 -13.51 -18.58
N LEU A 182 -17.60 -14.49 -18.50
CA LEU A 182 -17.66 -15.72 -19.29
C LEU A 182 -18.44 -16.86 -18.61
N LEU A 183 -18.21 -17.11 -17.30
CA LEU A 183 -18.85 -18.22 -16.59
C LEU A 183 -20.39 -18.21 -16.65
N PRO A 184 -21.10 -17.07 -16.58
CA PRO A 184 -22.55 -17.06 -16.64
C PRO A 184 -23.09 -17.52 -17.99
N PHE A 185 -22.44 -17.12 -19.08
CA PHE A 185 -22.81 -17.54 -20.42
C PHE A 185 -22.62 -19.06 -20.61
N LEU A 186 -21.54 -19.60 -20.04
CA LEU A 186 -21.27 -21.03 -20.04
C LEU A 186 -22.30 -21.80 -19.21
N LEU A 187 -22.66 -21.31 -18.02
CA LEU A 187 -23.67 -21.92 -17.15
C LEU A 187 -25.08 -21.86 -17.78
N LEU A 188 -25.43 -20.74 -18.41
CA LEU A 188 -26.70 -20.58 -19.12
C LEU A 188 -26.79 -21.55 -20.32
N THR A 189 -25.72 -21.66 -21.10
CA THR A 189 -25.68 -22.59 -22.25
C THR A 189 -25.72 -24.05 -21.77
N ALA A 190 -25.04 -24.39 -20.67
CA ALA A 190 -25.08 -25.72 -20.08
C ALA A 190 -26.50 -26.09 -19.59
N ARG A 191 -27.23 -25.10 -19.08
CA ARG A 191 -28.63 -25.24 -18.70
C ARG A 191 -29.54 -25.44 -19.92
N MET A 192 -29.43 -24.59 -20.93
CA MET A 192 -30.24 -24.66 -22.15
C MET A 192 -30.06 -25.99 -22.89
N THR A 193 -28.87 -26.58 -22.79
CA THR A 193 -28.56 -27.89 -23.39
C THR A 193 -28.89 -29.08 -22.49
N GLY A 194 -29.48 -28.86 -21.31
CA GLY A 194 -29.89 -29.92 -20.37
C GLY A 194 -28.75 -30.57 -19.59
N MET A 195 -27.51 -30.11 -19.77
CA MET A 195 -26.29 -30.62 -19.12
C MET A 195 -26.13 -30.15 -17.68
N HIS A 196 -26.91 -29.14 -17.28
CA HIS A 196 -26.97 -28.60 -15.93
C HIS A 196 -28.43 -28.40 -15.48
N ARG A 197 -28.90 -29.16 -14.49
CA ARG A 197 -30.26 -29.05 -13.93
C ARG A 197 -30.25 -28.18 -12.67
N SER A 198 -30.71 -26.93 -12.75
CA SER A 198 -31.05 -26.10 -11.59
C SER A 198 -32.50 -25.61 -11.65
N ARG A 199 -33.13 -25.47 -10.47
CA ARG A 199 -34.50 -24.94 -10.36
C ARG A 199 -34.56 -23.52 -10.96
N HIS A 200 -35.68 -23.13 -11.57
CA HIS A 200 -35.83 -21.81 -12.21
C HIS A 200 -35.58 -20.63 -11.25
N SER A 201 -35.89 -20.78 -9.96
CA SER A 201 -35.55 -19.80 -8.92
C SER A 201 -34.04 -19.64 -8.69
N VAL A 202 -33.26 -20.69 -8.93
CA VAL A 202 -31.79 -20.66 -8.85
C VAL A 202 -31.18 -20.02 -10.10
N ALA A 203 -31.86 -20.07 -11.25
CA ALA A 203 -31.45 -19.41 -12.50
C ALA A 203 -31.29 -17.89 -12.36
N LEU A 204 -32.22 -17.27 -11.62
CA LEU A 204 -32.27 -15.84 -11.39
C LEU A 204 -31.19 -15.42 -10.37
N LEU A 205 -30.88 -16.30 -9.42
CA LEU A 205 -29.68 -16.20 -8.59
C LEU A 205 -28.39 -16.40 -9.40
N GLU A 206 -28.39 -17.24 -10.44
CA GLU A 206 -27.22 -17.48 -11.29
C GLU A 206 -26.85 -16.28 -12.20
N THR A 207 -27.81 -15.39 -12.51
CA THR A 207 -27.59 -14.19 -13.36
C THR A 207 -27.31 -12.91 -12.57
N LEU A 208 -27.73 -12.84 -11.30
CA LEU A 208 -27.48 -11.72 -10.38
C LEU A 208 -25.99 -11.37 -10.17
N PRO A 209 -25.05 -12.33 -10.11
CA PRO A 209 -23.60 -12.08 -10.00
C PRO A 209 -22.98 -11.44 -11.24
N VAL A 210 -23.73 -11.24 -12.34
CA VAL A 210 -23.25 -10.66 -13.60
C VAL A 210 -23.64 -9.19 -13.72
N LEU A 211 -24.91 -8.90 -13.40
CA LEU A 211 -25.47 -7.56 -13.53
C LEU A 211 -24.77 -6.58 -12.57
N LEU A 212 -24.54 -7.00 -11.33
CA LEU A 212 -23.93 -6.14 -10.32
C LEU A 212 -22.47 -5.78 -10.65
N PRO A 213 -21.54 -6.74 -10.88
CA PRO A 213 -20.20 -6.43 -11.36
C PRO A 213 -20.17 -5.71 -12.72
N GLY A 214 -21.06 -6.03 -13.66
CA GLY A 214 -21.13 -5.32 -14.95
C GLY A 214 -21.45 -3.83 -14.80
N ILE A 215 -22.37 -3.48 -13.89
CA ILE A 215 -22.68 -2.09 -13.52
C ILE A 215 -21.47 -1.42 -12.85
N VAL A 216 -20.74 -2.14 -12.01
CA VAL A 216 -19.50 -1.67 -11.37
C VAL A 216 -18.42 -1.32 -12.40
N LEU A 217 -18.19 -2.19 -13.38
CA LEU A 217 -17.21 -1.94 -14.45
C LEU A 217 -17.59 -0.74 -15.30
N TYR A 218 -18.88 -0.60 -15.60
CA TYR A 218 -19.43 0.53 -16.34
C TYR A 218 -19.29 1.85 -15.57
N GLN A 219 -19.64 1.88 -14.28
CA GLN A 219 -19.57 3.08 -13.44
C GLN A 219 -18.14 3.53 -13.15
N SER A 220 -17.21 2.59 -13.06
CA SER A 220 -15.80 2.90 -12.79
C SER A 220 -15.04 3.32 -14.06
N GLY A 221 -15.66 3.27 -15.26
CA GLY A 221 -15.02 3.61 -16.53
C GLY A 221 -13.89 2.63 -16.91
N THR A 222 -13.91 1.43 -16.32
CA THR A 222 -12.76 0.55 -16.21
C THR A 222 -12.70 -0.48 -17.33
N PHE A 223 -12.04 -0.12 -18.42
CA PHE A 223 -11.20 -1.08 -19.12
C PHE A 223 -9.76 -0.89 -18.65
N PRO A 224 -8.94 -1.94 -18.55
CA PRO A 224 -7.50 -1.76 -18.37
C PRO A 224 -7.02 -0.88 -19.53
N ALA A 225 -6.80 0.40 -19.25
CA ALA A 225 -6.17 1.30 -20.18
C ALA A 225 -4.80 0.71 -20.49
N SER A 226 -4.61 0.40 -21.76
CA SER A 226 -3.39 -0.06 -22.38
C SER A 226 -2.20 0.78 -21.94
N GLY A 227 -1.40 0.23 -21.03
CA GLY A 227 -0.16 0.84 -20.54
C GLY A 227 0.88 -0.18 -20.11
N THR A 228 0.70 -1.47 -20.42
CA THR A 228 1.73 -2.48 -20.20
C THR A 228 2.52 -2.67 -21.49
N ASP A 229 3.85 -2.59 -21.41
CA ASP A 229 4.76 -3.00 -22.48
C ASP A 229 4.39 -4.42 -22.93
N SER A 230 3.66 -4.51 -24.03
CA SER A 230 3.10 -5.74 -24.58
C SER A 230 4.22 -6.58 -25.18
N GLY A 231 4.90 -7.33 -24.32
CA GLY A 231 6.04 -8.16 -24.74
C GLY A 231 6.80 -8.85 -23.61
N THR A 232 6.70 -8.39 -22.36
CA THR A 232 7.53 -8.96 -21.29
C THR A 232 7.17 -10.42 -20.96
N ALA A 233 5.91 -10.82 -21.15
CA ALA A 233 5.49 -12.23 -21.08
C ALA A 233 6.26 -13.16 -22.05
N PHE A 234 6.80 -12.64 -23.14
CA PHE A 234 7.60 -13.40 -24.10
C PHE A 234 9.12 -13.24 -23.90
N LEU A 235 9.55 -12.51 -22.88
CA LEU A 235 10.95 -12.34 -22.51
C LEU A 235 11.34 -13.30 -21.38
N PHE A 236 12.64 -13.62 -21.28
CA PHE A 236 13.16 -14.40 -20.15
C PHE A 236 13.18 -13.54 -18.88
N PRO A 237 12.75 -14.04 -17.71
CA PRO A 237 12.47 -15.44 -17.36
C PRO A 237 10.97 -15.83 -17.43
N ALA A 238 10.10 -14.99 -17.97
CA ALA A 238 8.64 -15.23 -18.04
C ALA A 238 8.24 -16.20 -19.16
N LEU A 239 8.97 -16.22 -20.27
CA LEU A 239 8.71 -17.04 -21.46
C LEU A 239 8.36 -18.51 -21.18
N PRO A 240 9.06 -19.26 -20.30
CA PRO A 240 8.71 -20.66 -20.01
C PRO A 240 7.31 -20.84 -19.38
N LEU A 241 6.88 -19.89 -18.53
CA LEU A 241 5.53 -19.91 -17.95
C LEU A 241 4.47 -19.62 -19.01
N THR A 242 4.75 -18.67 -19.89
CA THR A 242 3.89 -18.29 -21.01
C THR A 242 3.64 -19.45 -21.97
N LEU A 243 4.71 -20.17 -22.35
CA LEU A 243 4.60 -21.37 -23.19
C LEU A 243 3.81 -22.48 -22.49
N THR A 244 4.00 -22.66 -21.18
CA THR A 244 3.24 -23.64 -20.38
C THR A 244 1.75 -23.30 -20.37
N ALA A 245 1.39 -22.03 -20.19
CA ALA A 245 0.02 -21.55 -20.19
C ALA A 245 -0.66 -21.74 -21.55
N LEU A 246 0.01 -21.34 -22.63
CA LEU A 246 -0.44 -21.53 -24.01
C LEU A 246 -0.66 -23.00 -24.34
N TRP A 247 0.27 -23.86 -23.94
CA TRP A 247 0.15 -25.30 -24.12
C TRP A 247 -1.08 -25.86 -23.36
N LEU A 248 -1.27 -25.47 -22.10
CA LEU A 248 -2.38 -25.92 -21.28
C LEU A 248 -3.74 -25.50 -21.86
N ALA A 249 -3.82 -24.25 -22.33
CA ALA A 249 -5.00 -23.69 -22.98
C ALA A 249 -5.33 -24.44 -24.28
N ALA A 250 -4.34 -24.62 -25.16
CA ALA A 250 -4.51 -25.33 -26.41
C ALA A 250 -4.96 -26.78 -26.20
N ARG A 251 -4.38 -27.49 -25.22
CA ARG A 251 -4.76 -28.87 -24.90
C ARG A 251 -6.15 -28.97 -24.29
N THR A 252 -6.51 -28.05 -23.41
CA THR A 252 -7.85 -27.99 -22.82
C THR A 252 -8.91 -27.72 -23.90
N ALA A 253 -8.65 -26.75 -24.77
CA ALA A 253 -9.51 -26.45 -25.92
C ALA A 253 -9.65 -27.65 -26.85
N ALA A 254 -8.55 -28.32 -27.22
CA ALA A 254 -8.58 -29.51 -28.07
C ALA A 254 -9.42 -30.64 -27.47
N LYS A 255 -9.27 -30.91 -26.16
CA LYS A 255 -10.10 -31.91 -25.46
C LYS A 255 -11.58 -31.59 -25.48
N LEU A 256 -11.93 -30.33 -25.25
CA LEU A 256 -13.31 -29.86 -25.32
C LEU A 256 -13.90 -30.05 -26.72
N GLN A 257 -13.10 -29.84 -27.77
CA GLN A 257 -13.53 -30.11 -29.14
C GLN A 257 -13.72 -31.60 -29.44
N VAL A 258 -12.89 -32.48 -28.87
CA VAL A 258 -13.07 -33.94 -29.01
C VAL A 258 -14.30 -34.43 -28.23
N ALA A 259 -14.63 -33.79 -27.10
CA ALA A 259 -15.78 -34.14 -26.28
C ALA A 259 -17.15 -33.90 -26.94
N ARG A 260 -17.20 -33.30 -28.14
CA ARG A 260 -18.42 -33.12 -28.95
C ARG A 260 -19.20 -34.43 -29.20
N SER A 261 -18.54 -35.59 -29.14
CA SER A 261 -19.22 -36.89 -29.26
C SER A 261 -20.22 -37.17 -28.13
N HIS A 262 -20.05 -36.54 -26.97
CA HIS A 262 -20.85 -36.78 -25.76
C HIS A 262 -21.33 -35.48 -25.10
N MET A 263 -21.17 -34.35 -25.78
CA MET A 263 -21.50 -33.02 -25.29
C MET A 263 -22.03 -32.15 -26.44
N PRO A 264 -23.04 -31.28 -26.20
CA PRO A 264 -23.56 -30.37 -27.21
C PRO A 264 -22.47 -29.55 -27.88
N GLN A 265 -22.46 -29.52 -29.22
CA GLN A 265 -21.40 -28.86 -30.00
C GLN A 265 -21.24 -27.37 -29.67
N ALA A 266 -22.36 -26.66 -29.49
CA ALA A 266 -22.34 -25.25 -29.11
C ALA A 266 -21.66 -25.02 -27.76
N LEU A 267 -21.97 -25.85 -26.76
CA LEU A 267 -21.38 -25.74 -25.42
C LEU A 267 -19.88 -26.09 -25.45
N ALA A 268 -19.50 -27.15 -26.17
CA ALA A 268 -18.10 -27.54 -26.34
C ALA A 268 -17.28 -26.43 -27.03
N ALA A 269 -17.82 -25.81 -28.08
CA ALA A 269 -17.19 -24.70 -28.78
C ALA A 269 -17.02 -23.47 -27.88
N LEU A 270 -18.03 -23.14 -27.07
CA LEU A 270 -17.99 -22.01 -26.15
C LEU A 270 -17.02 -22.22 -24.98
N LEU A 271 -16.93 -23.43 -24.42
CA LEU A 271 -15.91 -23.77 -23.43
C LEU A 271 -14.50 -23.69 -24.02
N ALA A 272 -14.30 -24.13 -25.26
CA ALA A 272 -13.01 -24.02 -25.91
C ALA A 272 -12.65 -22.55 -26.21
N LEU A 273 -13.63 -21.76 -26.66
CA LEU A 273 -13.45 -20.34 -26.91
C LEU A 273 -13.11 -19.58 -25.64
N SER A 274 -13.78 -19.85 -24.51
CA SER A 274 -13.52 -19.17 -23.23
C SER A 274 -12.11 -19.43 -22.70
N VAL A 275 -11.58 -20.65 -22.89
CA VAL A 275 -10.19 -20.99 -22.55
C VAL A 275 -9.21 -20.19 -23.40
N LEU A 276 -9.45 -20.11 -24.71
CA LEU A 276 -8.58 -19.38 -25.64
C LEU A 276 -8.64 -17.87 -25.41
N THR A 277 -9.83 -17.28 -25.29
CA THR A 277 -9.99 -15.83 -25.06
C THR A 277 -9.42 -15.41 -23.71
N GLY A 278 -9.66 -16.20 -22.65
CA GLY A 278 -9.05 -15.98 -21.34
C GLY A 278 -7.52 -16.02 -21.40
N THR A 279 -6.94 -16.93 -22.19
CA THR A 279 -5.48 -17.04 -22.36
C THR A 279 -4.91 -15.90 -23.21
N VAL A 280 -5.60 -15.45 -24.25
CA VAL A 280 -5.16 -14.29 -25.05
C VAL A 280 -5.16 -13.02 -24.22
N PHE A 281 -6.22 -12.78 -23.46
CA PHE A 281 -6.29 -11.61 -22.59
C PHE A 281 -5.20 -11.63 -21.51
N PHE A 282 -4.95 -12.81 -20.95
CA PHE A 282 -3.86 -13.06 -20.02
C PHE A 282 -2.50 -12.58 -20.57
N LEU A 283 -2.21 -12.89 -21.84
CA LEU A 283 -0.98 -12.45 -22.52
C LEU A 283 -0.98 -10.95 -22.81
N LEU A 284 -2.11 -10.38 -23.24
CA LEU A 284 -2.24 -8.97 -23.57
C LEU A 284 -2.11 -8.04 -22.36
N THR A 285 -2.38 -8.55 -21.16
CA THR A 285 -2.33 -7.78 -19.92
C THR A 285 -1.07 -8.03 -19.10
N ASP A 286 -0.11 -8.79 -19.64
CA ASP A 286 1.19 -9.09 -19.01
C ASP A 286 1.07 -9.64 -17.57
N ASN A 287 -0.06 -10.27 -17.31
CA ASN A 287 -0.35 -10.97 -16.08
C ASN A 287 0.29 -12.36 -16.20
N MET A 288 0.74 -13.00 -15.11
CA MET A 288 1.22 -14.41 -15.10
C MET A 288 0.14 -15.30 -14.48
N PRO A 289 -0.10 -16.52 -15.00
CA PRO A 289 -1.34 -17.22 -14.68
C PRO A 289 -1.22 -17.63 -13.23
N ASP A 290 -2.24 -17.31 -12.43
CA ASP A 290 -2.24 -17.64 -11.02
C ASP A 290 -2.86 -19.03 -10.80
N GLY A 291 -2.87 -19.48 -9.54
CA GLY A 291 -3.51 -20.74 -9.19
C GLY A 291 -5.00 -20.79 -9.58
N TYR A 292 -5.68 -19.64 -9.69
CA TYR A 292 -7.11 -19.60 -10.01
C TYR A 292 -7.35 -19.99 -11.46
N ALA A 293 -6.55 -19.41 -12.36
CA ALA A 293 -6.60 -19.70 -13.78
C ALA A 293 -6.38 -21.19 -14.05
N VAL A 294 -5.38 -21.78 -13.39
CA VAL A 294 -5.09 -23.22 -13.48
C VAL A 294 -6.25 -24.07 -12.96
N PHE A 295 -6.88 -23.66 -11.85
CA PHE A 295 -8.05 -24.33 -11.29
C PHE A 295 -9.23 -24.32 -12.27
N LEU A 296 -9.58 -23.16 -12.85
CA LEU A 296 -10.66 -23.05 -13.82
C LEU A 296 -10.38 -23.87 -15.08
N PHE A 297 -9.16 -23.82 -15.63
CA PHE A 297 -8.79 -24.64 -16.78
C PHE A 297 -8.90 -26.15 -16.48
N ALA A 298 -8.53 -26.59 -15.28
CA ALA A 298 -8.67 -27.98 -14.88
C ALA A 298 -10.15 -28.41 -14.76
N LEU A 299 -11.02 -27.55 -14.23
CA LEU A 299 -12.48 -27.80 -14.20
C LEU A 299 -13.07 -27.88 -15.60
N LEU A 300 -12.69 -26.95 -16.49
CA LEU A 300 -13.15 -26.96 -17.88
C LEU A 300 -12.65 -28.19 -18.63
N ALA A 301 -11.38 -28.59 -18.43
CA ALA A 301 -10.84 -29.83 -18.97
C ALA A 301 -11.59 -31.06 -18.44
N ALA A 302 -12.01 -31.04 -17.17
CA ALA A 302 -12.76 -32.14 -16.58
C ALA A 302 -14.12 -32.35 -17.25
N CYS A 303 -14.79 -31.30 -17.75
CA CYS A 303 -16.04 -31.43 -18.53
C CYS A 303 -15.92 -32.38 -19.73
N ALA A 304 -14.71 -32.55 -20.28
CA ALA A 304 -14.46 -33.43 -21.43
C ALA A 304 -14.33 -34.93 -21.06
N LYS A 305 -14.49 -35.33 -19.79
CA LYS A 305 -14.36 -36.74 -19.40
C LYS A 305 -15.54 -37.58 -19.90
N PRO A 306 -15.28 -38.67 -20.67
CA PRO A 306 -16.33 -39.47 -21.31
C PRO A 306 -17.20 -40.31 -20.36
N ARG A 307 -16.79 -40.50 -19.09
CA ARG A 307 -17.52 -41.29 -18.09
C ARG A 307 -18.05 -40.48 -16.90
N LEU A 308 -18.16 -39.16 -17.04
CA LEU A 308 -18.83 -38.35 -16.02
C LEU A 308 -20.29 -38.80 -15.92
N LYS A 309 -20.77 -39.06 -14.71
CA LYS A 309 -22.19 -39.35 -14.48
C LYS A 309 -22.98 -38.05 -14.62
N TRP A 310 -23.58 -37.82 -15.78
CA TRP A 310 -24.24 -36.54 -16.13
C TRP A 310 -25.58 -36.29 -15.43
N ASN A 311 -26.17 -37.32 -14.81
CA ASN A 311 -27.53 -37.29 -14.26
C ASN A 311 -27.62 -37.44 -12.73
N GLU A 312 -26.50 -37.50 -12.01
CA GLU A 312 -26.53 -37.57 -10.54
C GLU A 312 -26.66 -36.16 -9.93
N ALA A 313 -27.63 -35.97 -9.05
CA ALA A 313 -27.75 -34.73 -8.29
C ALA A 313 -26.55 -34.60 -7.34
N ALA A 314 -25.92 -33.43 -7.31
CA ALA A 314 -24.88 -33.16 -6.32
C ALA A 314 -25.49 -33.20 -4.90
N PRO A 315 -24.79 -33.74 -3.90
CA PRO A 315 -25.30 -33.80 -2.52
C PRO A 315 -25.64 -32.40 -1.98
N ASN A 316 -26.72 -32.31 -1.18
CA ASN A 316 -27.26 -31.07 -0.60
C ASN A 316 -26.36 -30.46 0.50
N GLY A 317 -25.12 -30.11 0.18
CA GLY A 317 -24.16 -29.50 1.11
C GLY A 317 -23.99 -27.97 0.98
N THR A 318 -24.80 -27.28 0.16
CA THR A 318 -24.50 -25.89 -0.25
C THR A 318 -24.56 -24.90 0.90
N VAL A 319 -25.47 -25.11 1.86
CA VAL A 319 -25.66 -24.22 3.01
C VAL A 319 -24.50 -24.36 4.00
N LEU A 320 -23.93 -25.56 4.14
CA LEU A 320 -22.81 -25.81 5.05
C LEU A 320 -21.49 -25.16 4.57
N LEU A 321 -21.39 -24.85 3.27
CA LEU A 321 -20.20 -24.25 2.64
C LEU A 321 -20.17 -22.71 2.72
N ILE A 322 -21.30 -22.06 3.02
CA ILE A 322 -21.41 -20.60 3.15
C ILE A 322 -20.75 -20.12 4.45
N LEU A 323 -20.91 -20.85 5.55
CA LEU A 323 -20.35 -20.49 6.85
C LEU A 323 -18.80 -20.42 6.85
N PRO A 324 -18.06 -21.42 6.30
CA PRO A 324 -16.61 -21.31 6.13
C PRO A 324 -16.20 -20.10 5.26
N ALA A 325 -16.90 -19.85 4.15
CA ALA A 325 -16.60 -18.73 3.27
C ALA A 325 -16.81 -17.36 3.96
N ALA A 326 -17.89 -17.21 4.73
CA ALA A 326 -18.18 -16.00 5.50
C ALA A 326 -17.17 -15.79 6.64
N LEU A 327 -16.80 -16.83 7.39
CA LEU A 327 -15.76 -16.76 8.41
C LEU A 327 -14.40 -16.38 7.82
N LEU A 328 -14.06 -16.93 6.65
CA LEU A 328 -12.82 -16.61 5.95
C LEU A 328 -12.80 -15.18 5.41
N LEU A 329 -13.96 -14.67 4.95
CA LEU A 329 -14.11 -13.28 4.53
C LEU A 329 -13.91 -12.33 5.72
N ILE A 330 -14.59 -12.58 6.84
CA ILE A 330 -14.43 -11.81 8.08
C ILE A 330 -12.96 -11.83 8.51
N PHE A 331 -12.33 -13.00 8.53
CA PHE A 331 -10.91 -13.15 8.87
C PHE A 331 -9.96 -12.44 7.88
N ASN A 332 -10.34 -12.24 6.61
CA ASN A 332 -9.54 -11.47 5.65
C ASN A 332 -9.71 -9.96 5.87
N LEU A 333 -10.93 -9.52 6.18
CA LEU A 333 -11.21 -8.11 6.46
C LEU A 333 -10.62 -7.64 7.79
N THR A 334 -10.56 -8.49 8.81
CA THR A 334 -10.15 -8.09 10.17
C THR A 334 -8.66 -8.24 10.47
N PHE A 335 -7.94 -9.16 9.83
CA PHE A 335 -6.52 -9.43 10.13
C PHE A 335 -5.57 -8.93 9.03
N ILE A 336 -4.63 -8.05 9.41
CA ILE A 336 -3.52 -7.56 8.57
C ILE A 336 -2.44 -8.64 8.49
N ARG A 337 -1.95 -8.97 7.29
CA ARG A 337 -1.06 -10.13 7.03
C ARG A 337 0.25 -9.73 6.35
N SER A 338 1.24 -10.62 6.31
CA SER A 338 2.52 -10.36 5.62
C SER A 338 2.30 -10.17 4.10
N GLY A 339 2.78 -9.07 3.53
CA GLY A 339 2.56 -8.73 2.12
C GLY A 339 1.17 -8.18 1.81
N ASP A 340 0.36 -7.93 2.85
CA ASP A 340 -0.86 -7.15 2.75
C ASP A 340 -0.48 -5.68 2.59
N PRO A 341 -1.08 -4.93 1.65
CA PRO A 341 -0.82 -3.50 1.52
C PRO A 341 -1.25 -2.68 2.75
N ARG A 342 -2.10 -3.25 3.63
CA ARG A 342 -2.36 -2.70 4.98
C ARG A 342 -1.12 -2.75 5.89
N HIS A 343 -0.14 -3.60 5.59
CA HIS A 343 1.17 -3.68 6.23
C HIS A 343 2.24 -2.93 5.41
N TYR A 344 1.91 -1.72 4.97
CA TYR A 344 2.78 -0.88 4.13
C TYR A 344 4.12 -0.54 4.81
N GLY A 345 4.24 -0.66 6.14
CA GLY A 345 5.52 -0.46 6.84
C GLY A 345 6.64 -1.39 6.35
N HIS A 346 6.32 -2.64 6.02
CA HIS A 346 7.35 -3.59 5.57
C HIS A 346 7.82 -3.30 4.14
N THR A 347 6.91 -2.88 3.26
CA THR A 347 7.29 -2.45 1.90
C THR A 347 8.07 -1.15 1.95
N ALA A 348 7.74 -0.25 2.88
CA ALA A 348 8.51 0.96 3.12
C ALA A 348 9.95 0.66 3.55
N GLU A 349 10.15 -0.28 4.48
CA GLU A 349 11.49 -0.73 4.87
C GLU A 349 12.27 -1.33 3.68
N GLN A 350 11.61 -2.18 2.88
CA GLN A 350 12.25 -2.76 1.70
C GLN A 350 12.67 -1.69 0.68
N ALA A 351 11.80 -0.72 0.40
CA ALA A 351 12.07 0.38 -0.53
C ALA A 351 13.20 1.29 -0.03
N LEU A 352 13.24 1.60 1.28
CA LEU A 352 14.35 2.33 1.90
C LEU A 352 15.67 1.56 1.77
N HIS A 353 15.66 0.25 2.00
CA HIS A 353 16.85 -0.59 1.85
C HIS A 353 17.33 -0.71 0.40
N SER A 354 16.41 -0.81 -0.57
CA SER A 354 16.74 -0.86 -1.99
C SER A 354 17.01 0.52 -2.61
N ARG A 355 16.87 1.61 -1.83
CA ARG A 355 16.97 3.01 -2.28
C ARG A 355 16.00 3.37 -3.41
N ASP A 356 14.84 2.71 -3.44
CA ASP A 356 13.76 3.00 -4.40
C ASP A 356 12.80 4.06 -3.81
N TYR A 357 13.31 5.28 -3.69
CA TYR A 357 12.61 6.39 -3.02
C TYR A 357 11.35 6.84 -3.78
N ALA A 358 11.34 6.74 -5.11
CA ALA A 358 10.18 7.10 -5.93
C ALA A 358 9.02 6.12 -5.73
N ALA A 359 9.31 4.81 -5.65
CA ALA A 359 8.29 3.81 -5.34
C ALA A 359 7.73 3.99 -3.92
N LEU A 360 8.59 4.37 -2.97
CA LEU A 360 8.17 4.67 -1.60
C LEU A 360 7.24 5.89 -1.55
N GLN A 361 7.61 7.00 -2.17
CA GLN A 361 6.77 8.21 -2.21
C GLN A 361 5.40 7.91 -2.80
N ALA A 362 5.35 7.27 -3.98
CA ALA A 362 4.09 6.92 -4.62
C ALA A 362 3.21 6.00 -3.76
N GLN A 363 3.83 5.17 -2.92
CA GLN A 363 3.12 4.34 -1.96
C GLN A 363 2.56 5.16 -0.78
N LEU A 364 3.35 6.07 -0.21
CA LEU A 364 2.94 6.92 0.90
C LEU A 364 1.83 7.88 0.48
N ASP A 365 1.93 8.50 -0.69
CA ASP A 365 0.89 9.34 -1.28
C ASP A 365 -0.43 8.57 -1.39
N PHE A 366 -0.37 7.31 -1.84
CA PHE A 366 -1.56 6.47 -1.94
C PHE A 366 -2.19 6.18 -0.56
N VAL A 367 -1.36 5.93 0.46
CA VAL A 367 -1.83 5.68 1.83
C VAL A 367 -2.45 6.94 2.43
N GLN A 368 -1.77 8.09 2.36
CA GLN A 368 -2.23 9.36 2.92
C GLN A 368 -3.49 9.88 2.22
N ASN A 369 -3.62 9.71 0.90
CA ASN A 369 -4.84 10.06 0.17
C ASN A 369 -6.08 9.25 0.64
N ARG A 370 -5.87 8.01 1.06
CA ARG A 370 -6.95 7.10 1.51
C ARG A 370 -7.20 7.18 3.01
N CYS A 371 -6.16 7.45 3.78
CA CYS A 371 -6.17 7.50 5.24
C CYS A 371 -5.39 8.76 5.68
N PRO A 372 -6.00 9.95 5.55
CA PRO A 372 -5.34 11.18 5.98
C PRO A 372 -5.09 11.17 7.49
N GLY A 373 -3.90 11.58 7.91
CA GLY A 373 -3.43 11.55 9.29
C GLY A 373 -3.02 10.16 9.80
N GLU A 374 -2.64 9.27 8.89
CA GLU A 374 -2.09 7.96 9.22
C GLU A 374 -0.66 8.10 9.78
N ARG A 375 -0.55 8.08 11.10
CA ARG A 375 0.72 8.36 11.81
C ARG A 375 1.92 7.53 11.39
N TYR A 376 1.72 6.24 11.15
CA TYR A 376 2.84 5.38 10.76
C TYR A 376 3.28 5.65 9.31
N ALA A 377 2.40 6.20 8.47
CA ALA A 377 2.77 6.73 7.15
C ALA A 377 3.63 7.99 7.31
N ASP A 378 3.25 8.93 8.19
CA ASP A 378 4.05 10.13 8.48
C ASP A 378 5.44 9.76 9.04
N PHE A 379 5.53 8.68 9.85
CA PHE A 379 6.82 8.14 10.29
C PHE A 379 7.64 7.56 9.14
N CYS A 380 7.03 6.89 8.18
CA CYS A 380 7.73 6.39 6.99
C CYS A 380 8.19 7.53 6.07
N GLU A 381 7.39 8.60 5.95
CA GLU A 381 7.74 9.82 5.22
C GLU A 381 8.92 10.55 5.88
N ALA A 382 8.94 10.62 7.21
CA ALA A 382 10.08 11.13 7.96
C ALA A 382 11.38 10.38 7.62
N ARG A 383 11.32 9.04 7.56
CA ARG A 383 12.47 8.20 7.19
C ARG A 383 12.90 8.38 5.74
N LEU A 384 11.94 8.58 4.83
CA LEU A 384 12.22 8.90 3.43
C LEU A 384 12.97 10.22 3.31
N HIS A 385 12.48 11.29 3.94
CA HIS A 385 13.16 12.59 3.93
C HIS A 385 14.54 12.56 4.58
N LEU A 386 14.69 11.79 5.67
CA LEU A 386 15.99 11.58 6.30
C LEU A 386 16.97 10.89 5.34
N ALA A 387 16.51 9.88 4.60
CA ALA A 387 17.33 9.20 3.60
C ALA A 387 17.69 10.11 2.40
N LEU A 388 16.84 11.10 2.07
CA LEU A 388 17.10 12.12 1.06
C LEU A 388 18.01 13.26 1.57
N GLY A 389 18.29 13.33 2.87
CA GLY A 389 19.12 14.37 3.49
C GLY A 389 18.35 15.63 3.93
N ASN A 390 17.02 15.64 3.80
CA ASN A 390 16.18 16.78 4.18
C ASN A 390 15.80 16.67 5.66
N LEU A 391 16.66 17.16 6.55
CA LEU A 391 16.49 17.01 8.00
C LEU A 391 15.26 17.76 8.56
N ASP A 392 14.95 18.94 8.02
CA ASP A 392 13.82 19.74 8.49
C ASP A 392 12.47 19.11 8.16
N THR A 393 12.28 18.64 6.93
CA THR A 393 11.05 17.92 6.56
C THR A 393 10.96 16.57 7.27
N ALA A 394 12.08 15.86 7.41
CA ALA A 394 12.13 14.60 8.17
C ALA A 394 11.66 14.79 9.61
N ARG A 395 12.17 15.83 10.28
CA ARG A 395 11.72 16.21 11.62
C ARG A 395 10.23 16.55 11.65
N HIS A 396 9.73 17.33 10.69
CA HIS A 396 8.35 17.77 10.69
C HIS A 396 7.38 16.58 10.59
N CYS A 397 7.59 15.69 9.61
CA CYS A 397 6.81 14.45 9.48
C CYS A 397 6.96 13.55 10.72
N PHE A 398 8.15 13.49 11.33
CA PHE A 398 8.37 12.75 12.56
C PHE A 398 7.56 13.31 13.73
N ALA A 399 7.53 14.63 13.91
CA ALA A 399 6.72 15.27 14.94
C ALA A 399 5.22 15.00 14.73
N GLN A 400 4.74 15.08 13.49
CA GLN A 400 3.36 14.74 13.13
C GLN A 400 3.02 13.28 13.50
N SER A 401 3.93 12.34 13.24
CA SER A 401 3.74 10.92 13.55
C SER A 401 3.52 10.63 15.05
N LEU A 402 4.01 11.53 15.92
CA LEU A 402 3.94 11.39 17.38
C LEU A 402 2.72 12.10 18.00
N LEU A 403 2.02 12.96 17.26
CA LEU A 403 0.85 13.68 17.76
C LEU A 403 -0.24 12.71 18.24
N PRO A 404 -1.01 13.03 19.30
CA PRO A 404 -2.12 12.20 19.74
C PRO A 404 -3.24 12.17 18.70
N GLY A 405 -3.81 10.98 18.45
CA GLY A 405 -4.82 10.76 17.42
C GLY A 405 -5.47 9.39 17.54
N ARG A 406 -6.39 9.05 16.63
CA ARG A 406 -6.93 7.69 16.52
C ARG A 406 -6.02 6.86 15.63
N ASN A 407 -5.66 5.66 16.08
CA ASN A 407 -4.93 4.70 15.23
C ASN A 407 -5.82 4.37 14.03
N ARG A 408 -5.28 4.55 12.83
CA ARG A 408 -5.84 4.00 11.60
C ARG A 408 -4.75 3.05 11.08
N LEU A 409 -5.18 1.95 10.47
CA LEU A 409 -4.36 0.85 9.94
C LEU A 409 -3.27 0.25 10.84
N LEU A 410 -2.12 0.91 11.02
CA LEU A 410 -0.97 0.40 11.75
C LEU A 410 -0.84 1.03 13.15
N PRO A 411 -0.22 0.31 14.11
CA PRO A 411 0.15 0.92 15.38
C PRO A 411 1.15 2.07 15.15
N PRO A 412 1.15 3.11 16.01
CA PRO A 412 2.16 4.17 15.96
C PRO A 412 3.57 3.59 16.18
N PRO A 413 4.63 4.32 15.77
CA PRO A 413 5.99 3.83 15.87
C PRO A 413 6.36 3.45 17.31
N GLY A 414 7.00 2.28 17.46
CA GLY A 414 7.44 1.78 18.74
C GLY A 414 8.61 2.57 19.30
N THR A 415 8.90 2.40 20.60
CA THR A 415 10.03 3.07 21.25
C THR A 415 11.37 2.77 20.60
N GLN A 416 11.58 1.54 20.11
CA GLN A 416 12.80 1.15 19.40
C GLN A 416 12.93 1.83 18.04
N GLU A 417 11.84 1.95 17.30
CA GLU A 417 11.82 2.64 15.99
C GLU A 417 12.10 4.14 16.16
N ILE A 418 11.51 4.75 17.19
CA ILE A 418 11.79 6.14 17.58
C ILE A 418 13.26 6.34 17.93
N THR A 419 13.84 5.46 18.76
CA THR A 419 15.27 5.58 19.13
C THR A 419 16.18 5.44 17.91
N ARG A 420 15.91 4.47 17.03
CA ARG A 420 16.70 4.31 15.79
C ARG A 420 16.62 5.54 14.89
N PHE A 421 15.41 6.08 14.67
CA PHE A 421 15.24 7.30 13.87
C PHE A 421 16.04 8.48 14.45
N LEU A 422 16.02 8.65 15.78
CA LEU A 422 16.79 9.69 16.44
C LEU A 422 18.30 9.48 16.34
N ASP A 423 18.78 8.23 16.41
CA ASP A 423 20.19 7.91 16.18
C ASP A 423 20.60 8.22 14.72
N ASP A 424 19.79 7.82 13.74
CA ASP A 424 20.03 8.11 12.32
C ASP A 424 20.03 9.62 12.04
N MET A 425 19.10 10.37 12.65
CA MET A 425 19.07 11.84 12.60
C MET A 425 20.29 12.50 13.22
N ARG A 426 20.76 12.00 14.37
CA ARG A 426 21.99 12.47 15.00
C ARG A 426 23.18 12.28 14.06
N ASP A 427 23.30 11.10 13.49
CA ASP A 427 24.43 10.74 12.65
C ASP A 427 24.41 11.57 11.35
N ALA A 428 23.24 11.75 10.73
CA ALA A 428 23.05 12.63 9.57
C ALA A 428 23.37 14.10 9.88
N SER A 429 22.88 14.62 11.02
CA SER A 429 23.17 15.99 11.50
C SER A 429 24.66 16.19 11.82
N SER A 430 25.32 15.19 12.39
CA SER A 430 26.74 15.24 12.74
C SER A 430 27.67 15.26 11.52
N ALA A 431 27.23 14.65 10.41
CA ALA A 431 27.95 14.62 9.15
C ALA A 431 27.93 15.97 8.41
N LEU A 432 26.98 16.85 8.74
CA LEU A 432 26.91 18.19 8.18
C LEU A 432 27.95 19.13 8.84
N PRO A 433 28.51 20.09 8.09
CA PRO A 433 29.27 21.20 8.66
C PRO A 433 28.47 21.93 9.74
N GLU A 434 29.16 22.49 10.73
CA GLU A 434 28.54 23.17 11.87
C GLU A 434 27.56 24.28 11.45
N SER A 435 27.88 25.01 10.38
CA SER A 435 27.02 26.06 9.81
C SER A 435 25.72 25.55 9.18
N LEU A 436 25.67 24.28 8.77
CA LEU A 436 24.52 23.65 8.10
C LEU A 436 23.76 22.69 9.02
N ARG A 437 24.24 22.45 10.24
CA ARG A 437 23.69 21.45 11.17
C ARG A 437 22.27 21.80 11.63
N GLY A 438 21.94 23.08 11.71
CA GLY A 438 20.64 23.59 12.14
C GLY A 438 20.24 23.10 13.53
N ILE A 439 18.95 23.02 13.84
CA ILE A 439 18.39 22.52 15.13
C ILE A 439 17.35 21.39 14.96
N ALA A 440 17.28 20.80 13.77
CA ALA A 440 16.27 19.80 13.43
C ALA A 440 16.35 18.56 14.35
N TYR A 441 17.56 18.19 14.79
CA TYR A 441 17.72 17.06 15.70
C TYR A 441 17.15 17.36 17.10
N GLU A 442 17.42 18.54 17.64
CA GLU A 442 16.93 18.98 18.96
C GLU A 442 15.41 19.09 18.98
N GLN A 443 14.81 19.63 17.92
CA GLN A 443 13.36 19.69 17.80
C GLN A 443 12.73 18.30 17.68
N ALA A 444 13.37 17.34 17.00
CA ALA A 444 12.90 15.95 16.98
C ALA A 444 13.01 15.27 18.35
N LEU A 445 14.08 15.55 19.12
CA LEU A 445 14.19 15.11 20.51
C LEU A 445 13.05 15.66 21.37
N LEU A 446 12.69 16.94 21.20
CA LEU A 446 11.56 17.56 21.89
C LEU A 446 10.23 16.90 21.50
N ALA A 447 10.01 16.61 20.22
CA ALA A 447 8.83 15.90 19.74
C ALA A 447 8.71 14.50 20.40
N ALA A 448 9.82 13.79 20.57
CA ALA A 448 9.89 12.49 21.23
C ALA A 448 9.84 12.55 22.78
N GLY A 449 9.66 13.72 23.38
CA GLY A 449 9.64 13.90 24.84
C GLY A 449 11.00 13.70 25.51
N ARG A 450 12.11 13.83 24.76
CA ARG A 450 13.49 13.77 25.24
C ARG A 450 14.04 15.15 25.59
N GLU A 451 13.23 15.94 26.31
CA GLU A 451 13.49 17.36 26.59
C GLU A 451 14.89 17.62 27.18
N ARG A 452 15.28 16.86 28.20
CA ARG A 452 16.58 17.04 28.87
C ARG A 452 17.76 16.90 27.90
N HIS A 453 17.70 15.96 26.96
CA HIS A 453 18.76 15.76 25.98
C HIS A 453 18.80 16.90 24.96
N ALA A 454 17.63 17.33 24.47
CA ALA A 454 17.53 18.46 23.54
C ALA A 454 18.14 19.72 24.17
N LEU A 455 17.75 20.05 25.39
CA LEU A 455 18.26 21.22 26.11
C LEU A 455 19.77 21.14 26.34
N SER A 456 20.30 19.98 26.76
CA SER A 456 21.74 19.81 26.96
C SER A 456 22.56 20.02 25.68
N LEU A 457 22.02 19.65 24.51
CA LEU A 457 22.70 19.87 23.23
C LEU A 457 22.71 21.35 22.84
N LEU A 458 21.61 22.07 23.11
CA LEU A 458 21.54 23.51 22.89
C LEU A 458 22.52 24.28 23.79
N GLU A 459 22.67 23.88 25.06
CA GLU A 459 23.62 24.50 26.00
C GLU A 459 25.08 24.37 25.53
N ILE A 460 25.43 23.31 24.81
CA ILE A 460 26.81 23.06 24.33
C ILE A 460 27.16 23.97 23.13
N ARG A 461 26.18 24.60 22.46
CA ARG A 461 26.39 25.53 21.34
C ARG A 461 26.94 26.90 21.77
N ASN A 462 27.53 26.97 22.96
CA ASN A 462 27.97 28.19 23.62
C ASN A 462 28.99 28.94 22.75
N PRO A 463 28.80 30.24 22.46
CA PRO A 463 29.75 30.99 21.68
C PRO A 463 31.09 31.11 22.40
N VAL A 464 32.17 30.96 21.63
CA VAL A 464 33.50 31.40 22.07
C VAL A 464 33.50 32.93 21.96
N GLU A 465 33.46 33.60 23.12
CA GLU A 465 33.76 35.03 23.33
C GLU A 465 32.75 36.05 22.75
N THR A 466 31.71 36.38 23.50
CA THR A 466 31.02 37.68 23.42
C THR A 466 30.83 38.26 24.82
N HIS A 467 31.53 39.36 25.13
CA HIS A 467 31.52 40.03 26.43
C HIS A 467 30.27 40.90 26.70
N THR A 468 29.23 40.79 25.87
CA THR A 468 28.02 41.62 25.95
C THR A 468 26.87 40.87 26.62
N THR A 469 26.47 41.33 27.80
CA THR A 469 25.27 40.84 28.49
C THR A 469 24.02 41.28 27.73
N LEU A 470 23.39 40.37 27.00
CA LEU A 470 22.11 40.59 26.32
C LEU A 470 20.93 40.26 27.24
N ASN A 471 19.83 40.99 27.11
CA ASN A 471 18.58 40.63 27.79
C ASN A 471 18.06 39.29 27.23
N PRO A 472 17.85 38.26 28.06
CA PRO A 472 17.45 36.94 27.59
C PRO A 472 15.98 36.84 27.17
N LEU A 473 15.12 37.77 27.60
CA LEU A 473 13.66 37.68 27.38
C LEU A 473 13.26 37.52 25.90
N PRO A 474 13.75 38.36 24.95
CA PRO A 474 13.34 38.26 23.55
C PRO A 474 13.85 36.97 22.90
N ALA A 475 15.09 36.59 23.21
CA ALA A 475 15.73 35.41 22.68
C ALA A 475 15.12 34.10 23.22
N ALA A 476 14.66 34.11 24.47
CA ALA A 476 13.94 33.00 25.07
C ALA A 476 12.60 32.74 24.38
N ALA A 477 11.82 33.79 24.12
CA ALA A 477 10.54 33.71 23.41
C ALA A 477 10.72 33.24 21.97
N ALA A 478 11.66 33.86 21.23
CA ALA A 478 11.98 33.46 19.86
C ALA A 478 12.44 32.00 19.77
N LEU A 479 13.28 31.54 20.70
CA LEU A 479 13.75 30.15 20.72
C LEU A 479 12.62 29.17 21.06
N ALA A 480 11.75 29.51 22.01
CA ALA A 480 10.59 28.69 22.36
C ALA A 480 9.62 28.54 21.18
N GLN A 481 9.38 29.63 20.42
CA GLN A 481 8.58 29.60 19.19
C GLN A 481 9.26 28.74 18.12
N LEU A 482 10.56 28.94 17.89
CA LEU A 482 11.32 28.19 16.89
C LEU A 482 11.35 26.69 17.19
N LEU A 483 11.40 26.30 18.46
CA LEU A 483 11.33 24.90 18.89
C LEU A 483 9.91 24.32 18.89
N GLU A 484 8.90 25.13 18.55
CA GLU A 484 7.47 24.78 18.59
C GLU A 484 7.01 24.33 20.00
N ARG A 485 7.59 24.94 21.04
CA ARG A 485 7.42 24.59 22.44
C ARG A 485 7.34 25.86 23.31
N PRO A 486 6.22 26.60 23.27
CA PRO A 486 6.06 27.85 24.02
C PRO A 486 6.25 27.64 25.54
N GLU A 487 5.93 26.45 26.06
CA GLU A 487 6.14 26.10 27.47
C GLU A 487 7.61 26.12 27.93
N LEU A 488 8.59 26.13 27.01
CA LEU A 488 10.01 26.20 27.36
C LEU A 488 10.52 27.61 27.60
N GLU A 489 9.74 28.64 27.25
CA GLU A 489 10.15 30.04 27.37
C GLU A 489 10.64 30.37 28.79
N GLU A 490 9.87 30.02 29.82
CA GLU A 490 10.25 30.30 31.22
C GLU A 490 11.59 29.66 31.63
N LYS A 491 11.95 28.53 31.02
CA LYS A 491 13.24 27.88 31.26
C LYS A 491 14.36 28.66 30.57
N PHE A 492 14.15 29.04 29.31
CA PHE A 492 15.12 29.82 28.54
C PHE A 492 15.35 31.21 29.12
N ARG A 493 14.36 31.84 29.76
CA ARG A 493 14.54 33.13 30.44
C ARG A 493 15.63 33.12 31.53
N ARG A 494 16.02 31.95 32.03
CA ARG A 494 17.09 31.77 33.03
C ARG A 494 18.46 31.55 32.41
N TRP A 495 18.52 31.35 31.10
CA TRP A 495 19.76 31.14 30.36
C TRP A 495 20.38 32.48 30.01
N ASP A 496 21.68 32.46 29.68
CA ASP A 496 22.39 33.63 29.24
C ASP A 496 21.86 34.14 27.88
N GLY A 497 21.66 35.45 27.75
CA GLY A 497 21.10 36.05 26.54
C GLY A 497 22.01 35.91 25.31
N ALA A 498 23.34 35.91 25.49
CA ALA A 498 24.29 35.72 24.39
C ALA A 498 24.30 34.27 23.90
N LEU A 499 24.18 33.30 24.83
CA LEU A 499 23.96 31.89 24.48
C LEU A 499 22.68 31.71 23.62
N LEU A 500 21.56 32.29 24.06
CA LEU A 500 20.30 32.20 23.32
C LEU A 500 20.38 32.81 21.92
N ALA A 501 21.02 33.98 21.78
CA ALA A 501 21.23 34.61 20.48
C ALA A 501 22.13 33.76 19.56
N ALA A 502 23.18 33.14 20.10
CA ALA A 502 24.05 32.23 19.36
C ALA A 502 23.30 30.98 18.88
N ILE A 503 22.45 30.39 19.73
CA ILE A 503 21.60 29.25 19.34
C ILE A 503 20.71 29.67 18.17
N LEU A 504 20.01 30.80 18.27
CA LEU A 504 19.13 31.30 17.21
C LEU A 504 19.89 31.56 15.90
N LYS A 505 21.09 32.15 15.97
CA LYS A 505 21.96 32.35 14.81
C LYS A 505 22.41 31.03 14.18
N SER A 506 22.72 30.01 14.99
CA SER A 506 23.13 28.68 14.51
C SER A 506 21.96 27.81 14.02
N ALA A 507 20.72 28.23 14.26
CA ALA A 507 19.56 27.40 14.00
C ALA A 507 19.26 27.16 12.51
N HIS A 508 19.68 28.08 11.65
CA HIS A 508 19.59 27.94 10.20
C HIS A 508 20.63 28.83 9.49
N PRO A 509 21.19 28.44 8.32
CA PRO A 509 22.17 29.26 7.59
C PRO A 509 21.68 30.66 7.22
N LEU A 510 20.37 30.81 7.00
CA LEU A 510 19.72 32.07 6.63
C LEU A 510 19.50 33.02 7.82
N ASN A 511 19.81 32.62 9.05
CA ASN A 511 19.55 33.47 10.21
C ASN A 511 20.62 34.56 10.32
N GLU A 512 20.18 35.81 10.35
CA GLU A 512 20.95 37.06 10.44
C GLU A 512 21.38 37.39 11.87
N LEU A 513 22.64 37.78 12.12
CA LEU A 513 23.00 38.55 13.32
C LEU A 513 23.64 39.86 12.86
N ARG A 514 22.98 40.98 13.19
CA ARG A 514 23.32 42.34 12.73
C ARG A 514 23.55 43.26 13.92
N VAL A 515 24.38 44.27 13.74
CA VAL A 515 24.52 45.36 14.70
C VAL A 515 23.39 46.36 14.48
N ALA A 516 22.76 46.83 15.56
CA ALA A 516 21.72 47.84 15.46
C ALA A 516 22.29 49.15 14.88
N PRO A 517 21.56 49.82 13.95
CA PRO A 517 21.98 51.09 13.39
C PRO A 517 22.08 52.18 14.46
N PRO A 518 22.98 53.17 14.29
CA PRO A 518 23.18 54.24 15.25
C PRO A 518 21.89 55.03 15.49
N GLY A 519 21.56 55.27 16.77
CA GLY A 519 20.34 55.97 17.18
C GLY A 519 19.13 55.06 17.44
N PHE A 520 19.22 53.75 17.19
CA PHE A 520 18.18 52.81 17.60
C PHE A 520 18.13 52.67 19.14
N PRO A 521 16.95 52.64 19.79
CA PRO A 521 16.87 52.61 21.25
C PRO A 521 17.48 51.34 21.87
N GLU A 522 18.52 51.48 22.70
CA GLU A 522 19.20 50.34 23.34
C GLU A 522 18.27 49.50 24.23
N ASN A 523 17.27 50.14 24.87
CA ASN A 523 16.28 49.45 25.70
C ASN A 523 15.33 48.53 24.91
N ARG A 524 15.41 48.54 23.57
CA ARG A 524 14.68 47.63 22.68
C ARG A 524 15.56 46.50 22.12
N LEU A 525 16.83 46.43 22.52
CA LEU A 525 17.77 45.40 22.10
C LEU A 525 17.92 44.30 23.17
N PRO A 526 18.10 43.02 22.78
CA PRO A 526 18.11 42.53 21.41
C PRO A 526 16.72 42.55 20.77
N LEU A 527 16.65 42.95 19.50
CA LEU A 527 15.43 42.88 18.68
C LEU A 527 15.54 41.66 17.78
N ILE A 528 14.54 40.79 17.82
CA ILE A 528 14.52 39.55 17.02
C ILE A 528 13.27 39.58 16.16
N ALA A 529 13.43 39.54 14.86
CA ALA A 529 12.34 39.37 13.92
C ALA A 529 12.41 37.96 13.33
N CYS A 530 11.28 37.26 13.34
CA CYS A 530 11.11 35.92 12.81
C CYS A 530 10.11 35.97 11.67
N ALA A 531 10.42 35.28 10.58
CA ALA A 531 9.51 35.05 9.47
C ALA A 531 9.39 33.55 9.22
N ARG A 532 8.16 33.04 9.26
CA ARG A 532 7.83 31.66 8.90
C ARG A 532 6.94 31.68 7.67
N ILE A 533 7.34 30.96 6.63
CA ILE A 533 6.62 30.85 5.37
C ILE A 533 6.02 29.43 5.29
N GLU A 534 4.69 29.32 5.21
CA GLU A 534 3.98 28.05 5.05
C GLU A 534 2.95 28.16 3.93
N GLY A 535 3.27 27.57 2.76
CA GLY A 535 2.44 27.70 1.57
C GLY A 535 2.18 29.16 1.20
N ASN A 536 0.92 29.60 1.34
CA ASN A 536 0.48 30.98 1.06
C ASN A 536 0.37 31.88 2.30
N ARG A 537 0.79 31.38 3.46
CA ARG A 537 0.75 32.10 4.73
C ARG A 537 2.16 32.53 5.12
N VAL A 538 2.29 33.78 5.52
CA VAL A 538 3.51 34.28 6.16
C VAL A 538 3.19 34.79 7.54
N GLU A 539 3.88 34.22 8.52
CA GLU A 539 3.80 34.61 9.91
C GLU A 539 5.06 35.40 10.27
N LEU A 540 4.85 36.65 10.65
CA LEU A 540 5.91 37.55 11.12
C LEU A 540 5.75 37.72 12.63
N SER A 541 6.82 37.46 13.37
CA SER A 541 6.86 37.64 14.82
C SER A 541 8.01 38.55 15.19
N LEU A 542 7.77 39.46 16.13
CA LEU A 542 8.75 40.42 16.63
C LEU A 542 8.89 40.27 18.14
N PHE A 543 10.12 40.07 18.59
CA PHE A 543 10.47 39.94 20.00
C PHE A 543 11.43 41.04 20.41
N SER A 544 11.08 41.79 21.45
CA SER A 544 11.91 42.85 22.04
C SER A 544 11.72 42.88 23.57
N PRO A 545 12.65 43.48 24.34
CA PRO A 545 12.52 43.58 25.79
C PRO A 545 11.26 44.31 26.26
N ALA A 546 10.69 45.16 25.40
CA ALA A 546 9.52 45.97 25.72
C ALA A 546 8.20 45.37 25.22
N ARG A 547 8.23 44.34 24.36
CA ARG A 547 7.03 43.78 23.72
C ARG A 547 7.31 42.46 23.00
N GLU A 548 6.36 41.55 23.09
CA GLU A 548 6.24 40.33 22.26
C GLU A 548 4.99 40.46 21.39
N GLU A 549 5.15 40.45 20.06
CA GLU A 549 4.04 40.64 19.13
C GLU A 549 4.16 39.72 17.90
N GLY A 550 3.08 39.01 17.59
CA GLY A 550 2.97 38.20 16.37
C GLY A 550 1.87 38.72 15.46
N ALA A 551 2.11 38.71 14.15
CA ALA A 551 1.10 38.94 13.13
C ALA A 551 1.19 37.88 12.03
N SER A 552 0.03 37.35 11.63
CA SER A 552 -0.05 36.43 10.51
C SER A 552 -0.78 37.06 9.34
N TYR A 553 -0.19 36.95 8.16
CA TYR A 553 -0.77 37.39 6.91
C TYR A 553 -1.02 36.19 5.99
N ILE A 554 -2.20 36.15 5.38
CA ILE A 554 -2.58 35.15 4.38
C ILE A 554 -2.74 35.89 3.07
N ASN A 555 -1.99 35.49 2.04
CA ASN A 555 -2.09 36.12 0.73
C ASN A 555 -3.43 35.73 0.05
N PRO A 556 -4.33 36.68 -0.25
CA PRO A 556 -5.59 36.39 -0.93
C PRO A 556 -5.42 36.02 -2.41
N ALA A 557 -4.26 36.27 -3.03
CA ALA A 557 -3.99 36.11 -4.46
C ALA A 557 -3.19 34.83 -4.84
N ALA A 558 -3.01 33.88 -3.91
CA ALA A 558 -2.12 32.72 -4.05
C ALA A 558 -2.53 31.63 -5.07
N THR A 559 -3.34 31.96 -6.08
CA THR A 559 -3.70 31.06 -7.18
C THR A 559 -2.73 31.10 -8.37
N GLU A 560 -1.79 32.05 -8.43
CA GLU A 560 -0.82 32.14 -9.52
C GLU A 560 0.58 31.71 -9.06
N ILE A 561 1.02 30.55 -9.55
CA ILE A 561 2.37 30.02 -9.37
C ILE A 561 3.30 30.83 -10.27
N PHE A 562 4.22 31.60 -9.70
CA PHE A 562 5.24 32.34 -10.46
C PHE A 562 6.47 31.46 -10.72
N SER A 563 7.12 31.71 -11.87
CA SER A 563 8.30 30.95 -12.33
C SER A 563 9.55 31.20 -11.47
N PRO A 564 10.42 30.19 -11.32
CA PRO A 564 11.51 30.14 -10.33
C PRO A 564 12.78 30.91 -10.74
N GLU A 565 12.69 31.89 -11.64
CA GLU A 565 13.89 32.54 -12.21
C GLU A 565 14.40 33.76 -11.40
N HIS A 566 13.78 34.11 -10.28
CA HIS A 566 14.26 35.20 -9.42
C HIS A 566 14.68 34.67 -8.06
N SER A 567 15.96 34.31 -7.94
CA SER A 567 16.63 34.13 -6.67
C SER A 567 16.68 35.48 -5.94
N PHE A 568 15.89 35.66 -4.87
CA PHE A 568 15.98 36.82 -3.99
C PHE A 568 16.98 36.51 -2.87
N PRO A 569 18.18 37.12 -2.85
CA PRO A 569 19.21 36.69 -1.91
C PRO A 569 18.93 37.12 -0.46
N ASP A 570 18.15 38.19 -0.22
CA ASP A 570 17.94 38.73 1.12
C ASP A 570 16.45 39.05 1.38
N PHE A 571 15.79 38.25 2.20
CA PHE A 571 14.41 38.52 2.63
C PHE A 571 14.34 39.68 3.65
N TRP A 572 15.39 39.92 4.43
CA TRP A 572 15.44 40.98 5.44
C TRP A 572 16.28 42.16 4.97
N GLY A 573 15.65 43.33 4.75
CA GLY A 573 16.41 44.56 4.50
C GLY A 573 16.95 45.20 5.79
N GLU A 574 17.62 46.34 5.66
CA GLU A 574 18.23 47.03 6.80
C GLU A 574 17.18 47.78 7.64
N LEU A 575 17.38 47.80 8.97
CA LEU A 575 16.57 48.60 9.88
C LEU A 575 16.86 50.09 9.63
N TYR A 576 15.83 50.90 9.36
CA TYR A 576 15.99 52.33 9.07
C TYR A 576 14.94 53.18 9.77
N GLN A 577 15.19 54.49 9.87
CA GLN A 577 14.22 55.46 10.35
C GLN A 577 13.59 56.18 9.15
N ASN A 578 12.26 56.13 9.04
CA ASN A 578 11.54 56.77 7.95
C ASN A 578 11.43 58.30 8.14
N GLY A 579 10.90 59.01 7.14
CA GLY A 579 10.78 60.47 7.16
C GLY A 579 9.89 61.06 8.28
N SER A 580 9.07 60.23 8.96
CA SER A 580 8.29 60.64 10.13
C SER A 580 8.99 60.35 11.47
N GLY A 581 10.22 59.83 11.43
CA GLY A 581 10.99 59.47 12.63
C GLY A 581 10.64 58.08 13.19
N ALA A 582 9.82 57.29 12.51
CA ALA A 582 9.47 55.94 12.92
C ALA A 582 10.46 54.92 12.37
N TRP A 583 10.88 53.95 13.19
CA TRP A 583 11.78 52.89 12.75
C TRP A 583 11.01 51.80 12.00
N ARG A 584 11.61 51.27 10.93
CA ARG A 584 11.03 50.28 10.01
C ARG A 584 12.05 49.19 9.67
N LEU A 585 11.58 47.95 9.65
CA LEU A 585 12.34 46.77 9.19
C LEU A 585 11.61 46.16 8.00
N PRO A 586 12.15 46.27 6.78
CA PRO A 586 11.55 45.69 5.59
C PRO A 586 11.78 44.18 5.54
N PHE A 587 10.74 43.44 5.16
CA PHE A 587 10.76 42.01 4.84
C PHE A 587 10.24 41.82 3.41
N SER A 588 11.16 41.56 2.48
CA SER A 588 10.92 41.54 1.03
C SER A 588 10.27 42.85 0.54
N VAL A 589 9.66 42.83 -0.65
CA VAL A 589 8.86 43.95 -1.21
C VAL A 589 7.47 44.03 -0.55
N SER A 590 7.07 43.01 0.21
CA SER A 590 5.68 42.76 0.60
C SER A 590 5.31 43.21 2.02
N ALA A 591 6.27 43.45 2.92
CA ALA A 591 5.96 43.81 4.31
C ALA A 591 7.02 44.70 4.96
N GLU A 592 6.56 45.58 5.87
CA GLU A 592 7.42 46.33 6.78
C GLU A 592 6.94 46.15 8.22
N LEU A 593 7.88 45.87 9.13
CA LEU A 593 7.63 45.89 10.58
C LEU A 593 7.97 47.26 11.15
N ALA A 594 7.13 47.75 12.07
CA ALA A 594 7.30 49.01 12.79
C ALA A 594 7.60 48.73 14.28
N PRO A 595 8.86 48.49 14.66
CA PRO A 595 9.23 48.06 16.02
C PRO A 595 8.93 49.05 17.16
N LEU A 596 8.45 50.27 16.86
CA LEU A 596 8.23 51.34 17.84
C LEU A 596 6.81 51.96 17.84
N ASP A 597 5.92 51.62 16.91
CA ASP A 597 4.60 52.27 16.74
C ASP A 597 3.41 51.41 17.28
N GLU A 598 2.23 52.02 17.50
CA GLU A 598 1.00 51.33 17.97
C GLU A 598 0.42 50.32 16.96
N ALA A 599 0.70 50.48 15.67
CA ALA A 599 0.40 49.52 14.61
C ALA A 599 1.72 48.88 14.10
N PRO A 600 2.13 47.72 14.64
CA PRO A 600 3.49 47.19 14.48
C PRO A 600 3.79 46.56 13.11
N PHE A 601 2.79 46.42 12.23
CA PHE A 601 2.96 45.78 10.92
C PHE A 601 2.26 46.57 9.82
N SER A 602 2.91 46.68 8.67
CA SER A 602 2.33 47.22 7.43
C SER A 602 2.55 46.18 6.33
N PHE A 603 1.45 45.63 5.81
CA PHE A 603 1.48 44.67 4.70
C PHE A 603 1.13 45.39 3.41
N TYR A 604 1.99 45.23 2.40
CA TYR A 604 1.75 45.73 1.05
C TYR A 604 1.19 44.57 0.22
N PRO A 605 0.16 44.80 -0.62
CA PRO A 605 -0.54 43.75 -1.36
C PRO A 605 0.27 43.11 -2.51
N ASP A 606 1.57 43.35 -2.61
CA ASP A 606 2.38 42.93 -3.76
C ASP A 606 3.15 41.62 -3.51
N ALA A 607 3.28 40.86 -4.61
CA ALA A 607 3.59 39.44 -4.71
C ALA A 607 4.62 38.87 -3.71
N MET A 608 4.25 37.75 -3.08
CA MET A 608 5.16 36.92 -2.29
C MET A 608 6.04 36.07 -3.22
N PRO A 609 7.34 35.91 -2.93
CA PRO A 609 8.14 34.87 -3.56
C PRO A 609 7.63 33.49 -3.12
N SER A 610 7.09 32.72 -4.07
CA SER A 610 6.77 31.30 -3.88
C SER A 610 8.01 30.47 -4.23
N ASP A 611 9.07 30.57 -3.43
CA ASP A 611 10.24 29.72 -3.61
C ASP A 611 10.04 28.42 -2.82
N PRO A 612 9.86 27.25 -3.48
CA PRO A 612 9.68 25.97 -2.81
C PRO A 612 10.85 25.59 -1.90
N GLU A 613 12.04 26.19 -2.06
CA GLU A 613 13.20 25.92 -1.20
C GLU A 613 13.08 26.57 0.19
N THR A 614 12.15 27.52 0.39
CA THR A 614 11.96 28.24 1.68
C THR A 614 10.70 27.83 2.44
N GLU A 615 9.90 26.92 1.89
CA GLU A 615 8.64 26.47 2.48
C GLU A 615 8.90 25.68 3.78
N GLY A 616 8.31 26.14 4.89
CA GLY A 616 8.49 25.55 6.23
C GLY A 616 9.75 26.00 6.99
N ILE A 617 10.59 26.85 6.39
CA ILE A 617 11.79 27.40 7.05
C ILE A 617 11.41 28.65 7.86
N THR A 618 11.89 28.74 9.10
CA THR A 618 11.81 29.98 9.91
C THR A 618 13.11 30.74 9.77
N GLN A 619 13.06 31.92 9.14
CA GLN A 619 14.20 32.83 9.01
C GLN A 619 14.17 33.87 10.13
N LEU A 620 15.33 34.16 10.71
CA LEU A 620 15.46 35.13 11.79
C LEU A 620 16.46 36.24 11.42
N VAL A 621 16.21 37.46 11.89
CA VAL A 621 17.24 38.51 11.98
C VAL A 621 17.32 39.02 13.41
N ILE A 622 18.53 39.03 13.97
CA ILE A 622 18.82 39.37 15.36
C ILE A 622 19.65 40.65 15.37
N TYR A 623 19.08 41.74 15.89
CA TYR A 623 19.80 42.99 16.10
C TYR A 623 20.33 43.07 17.54
N ILE A 624 21.64 43.26 17.68
CA ILE A 624 22.35 43.39 18.95
C ILE A 624 22.98 44.79 19.12
N PRO A 625 23.33 45.20 20.36
CA PRO A 625 24.09 46.43 20.59
C PRO A 625 25.43 46.38 19.85
N GLY A 626 25.86 47.51 19.30
CA GLY A 626 27.21 47.62 18.74
C GLY A 626 28.26 47.48 19.85
N SER A 627 29.31 46.67 19.61
CA SER A 627 30.52 46.74 20.43
C SER A 627 31.08 48.14 20.28
N GLY A 628 31.08 48.92 21.37
CA GLY A 628 31.63 50.27 21.39
C GLY A 628 33.14 50.28 21.20
N GLU A 629 33.61 49.99 19.99
CA GLU A 629 34.87 50.50 19.48
C GLU A 629 34.49 51.56 18.45
N THR A 630 34.37 52.79 18.93
CA THR A 630 34.50 53.96 18.07
C THR A 630 35.87 53.92 17.39
N PRO A 631 35.97 54.24 16.09
CA PRO A 631 37.26 54.32 15.39
C PRO A 631 38.24 55.31 16.02
#